data_AF-A0A7C3CQT5-F1
#
_entry.id   AF-A0A7C3CQT5-F1
#
_cell.length_a   1.000
_cell.length_b   1.000
_cell.length_c   1.000
_cell.angle_alpha   90.00
_cell.angle_beta   90.00
_cell.angle_gamma   90.00
#
_symmetry.space_group_name_H-M   'P 1'
#
loop_
_entity.id
_entity.type
_entity.pdbx_description
1 polymer ?
#
loop_
_entity_poly.entity_id
_entity_poly.type
_entity_poly.pdbx_seq_one_letter_code
_entity_poly.pdbx_strand_id
1 'polypeptide(L)' 'MAGKIPQDFIDNLLARTDVVEVVNRRVPLKKKGREYTACCPFHSEKT' A
#
# COMPACT_ATOMS: atom_id res chain seq x y z
N MET A 1 27.35 4.26 -10.77
CA MET A 1 25.92 4.50 -11.01
C MET A 1 25.20 3.20 -10.72
N ALA A 2 24.36 3.13 -9.68
CA ALA A 2 23.60 1.90 -9.41
C ALA A 2 22.67 1.64 -10.61
N GLY A 3 22.78 0.46 -11.21
CA GLY A 3 21.91 0.06 -12.32
C GLY A 3 20.44 0.11 -11.91
N LYS A 4 19.56 0.38 -12.87
CA LYS A 4 18.11 0.29 -12.64
C LYS A 4 17.77 -1.13 -12.18
N ILE A 5 16.86 -1.23 -11.20
CA ILE A 5 16.33 -2.51 -10.73
C ILE A 5 15.67 -3.22 -11.94
N PRO A 6 15.93 -4.52 -12.18
CA PRO A 6 15.29 -5.24 -13.28
C PRO A 6 13.77 -5.18 -13.21
N GLN A 7 13.10 -4.98 -14.34
CA GLN A 7 11.64 -4.87 -14.38
C GLN A 7 10.96 -6.14 -13.87
N ASP A 8 11.46 -7.32 -14.26
CA ASP A 8 10.95 -8.61 -13.80
C ASP A 8 10.96 -8.74 -12.27
N PHE A 9 11.98 -8.19 -11.60
CA PHE A 9 12.02 -8.18 -10.15
C PHE A 9 10.93 -7.28 -9.56
N ILE A 10 10.70 -6.11 -10.16
CA ILE A 10 9.64 -5.18 -9.73
C ILE A 10 8.27 -5.85 -9.88
N ASP A 11 8.02 -6.51 -11.00
CA ASP A 11 6.75 -7.18 -11.28
C ASP A 11 6.52 -8.35 -10.31
N ASN A 12 7.55 -9.17 -10.06
CA ASN A 12 7.50 -10.25 -9.07
C ASN A 12 7.27 -9.73 -7.65
N LEU A 13 7.88 -8.59 -7.29
CA LEU A 13 7.66 -7.94 -6.00
C LEU A 13 6.21 -7.46 -5.86
N LEU A 14 5.66 -6.81 -6.88
CA LEU A 14 4.28 -6.33 -6.87
C LEU A 14 3.28 -7.50 -6.78
N ALA A 15 3.52 -8.60 -7.49
CA ALA A 15 2.65 -9.76 -7.50
C ALA A 15 2.52 -10.47 -6.13
N ARG A 16 3.57 -10.43 -5.30
CA ARG A 16 3.58 -11.09 -3.99
C ARG A 16 3.29 -10.16 -2.81
N THR A 17 3.21 -8.84 -3.04
CA THR A 17 3.06 -7.86 -1.97
C THR A 17 1.59 -7.63 -1.67
N ASP A 18 1.18 -7.89 -0.43
CA ASP A 18 -0.13 -7.45 0.05
C ASP A 18 -0.08 -5.96 0.42
N VAL A 19 -0.71 -5.14 -0.43
CA VAL A 19 -0.80 -3.69 -0.20
C VAL A 19 -1.58 -3.35 1.08
N VAL A 20 -2.54 -4.18 1.48
CA VAL A 20 -3.32 -3.98 2.71
C VAL A 20 -2.40 -4.10 3.92
N GLU A 21 -1.56 -5.14 3.97
CA GLU A 21 -0.58 -5.33 5.04
C GLU A 21 0.40 -4.15 5.12
N VAL A 22 0.95 -3.73 3.97
CA VAL A 22 1.92 -2.64 3.90
C VAL A 22 1.33 -1.32 4.41
N VAL A 23 0.12 -0.98 3.98
CA VAL A 23 -0.56 0.26 4.38
C VAL A 23 -1.01 0.20 5.84
N ASN A 24 -1.54 -0.95 6.29
CA ASN A 24 -2.08 -1.09 7.65
C ASN A 24 -1.03 -0.89 8.76
N ARG A 25 0.26 -1.07 8.44
CA ARG A 25 1.38 -0.75 9.37
C ARG A 25 1.49 0.74 9.70
N ARG A 26 0.95 1.63 8.86
CA ARG A 26 1.01 3.10 9.05
C ARG A 26 -0.37 3.74 9.20
N VAL A 27 -1.36 3.24 8.48
CA VAL A 27 -2.71 3.78 8.44
C VAL A 27 -3.68 2.68 8.85
N PRO A 28 -4.35 2.75 10.01
CA PRO A 28 -5.21 1.67 10.48
C PRO A 28 -6.41 1.49 9.54
N LEU A 29 -6.41 0.39 8.80
CA LEU A 29 -7.46 0.07 7.83
C LEU A 29 -8.60 -0.69 8.51
N LYS A 30 -9.85 -0.31 8.20
CA LYS A 30 -11.06 -1.04 8.58
C LYS A 30 -11.65 -1.75 7.36
N LYS A 31 -11.98 -3.03 7.50
CA LYS A 31 -12.62 -3.81 6.43
C LYS A 31 -14.08 -3.39 6.26
N LYS A 32 -14.50 -3.07 5.04
CA LYS A 32 -15.86 -2.70 4.66
C LYS A 32 -16.27 -3.49 3.42
N GLY A 33 -16.86 -4.67 3.64
CA GLY A 33 -17.20 -5.60 2.56
C GLY A 33 -15.94 -6.15 1.88
N ARG A 34 -15.79 -5.87 0.58
CA ARG A 34 -14.63 -6.28 -0.23
C ARG A 34 -13.47 -5.30 -0.17
N GLU A 35 -13.68 -4.12 0.41
CA GLU A 35 -12.70 -3.02 0.44
C GLU A 35 -12.20 -2.72 1.86
N TYR A 36 -11.20 -1.85 1.94
CA TYR A 36 -10.63 -1.34 3.18
C TYR A 36 -10.69 0.19 3.19
N THR A 37 -11.04 0.77 4.34
CA THR A 37 -11.22 2.22 4.50
C THR A 37 -10.43 2.75 5.69
N ALA A 38 -9.88 3.96 5.57
CA ALA A 38 -9.25 4.71 6.66
C ALA A 38 -9.27 6.21 6.38
N CYS A 39 -8.95 7.02 7.39
CA CYS A 39 -8.72 8.45 7.20
C CYS A 39 -7.45 8.66 6.37
N CYS A 40 -7.49 9.61 5.43
CA CYS A 40 -6.34 9.95 4.61
C CYS A 40 -5.21 10.50 5.49
N PRO A 41 -3.98 9.95 5.44
CA PRO A 41 -2.85 10.52 6.18
C PRO A 41 -2.24 11.76 5.50
N PHE A 42 -2.67 12.09 4.27
CA PHE A 42 -2.09 13.18 3.47
C PHE A 42 -2.93 14.45 3.49
N HIS A 43 -4.21 14.34 3.81
CA HIS A 43 -5.11 15.46 3.93
C HIS A 43 -5.66 15.49 5.36
N SER A 44 -5.57 16.66 5.99
CA SER A 44 -6.24 16.91 7.27
C SER A 44 -7.74 17.11 7.03
N GLU A 45 -8.41 16.04 6.60
CA GLU A 45 -9.86 16.02 6.52
C GLU A 45 -10.42 16.08 7.95
N LYS A 46 -11.30 17.05 8.21
CA LYS A 46 -12.14 17.02 9.40
C LYS A 46 -13.13 15.87 9.22
N THR A 47 -12.82 14.72 9.81
CA THR A 47 -13.84 13.70 10.10
C THR A 47 -14.90 14.25 11.03
#